data_AF-A0A2I1GX97-F1
#
_entry.id   AF-A0A2I1GX97-F1
#
_cell.length_a   1.000
_cell.length_b   1.000
_cell.length_c   1.000
_cell.angle_alpha   90.00
_cell.angle_beta   90.00
_cell.angle_gamma   90.00
#
_symmetry.space_group_name_H-M   'P 1'
#
loop_
_entity.id
_entity.type
_entity.pdbx_description
1 polymer ?
#
loop_
_entity_poly.entity_id
_entity_poly.type
_entity_poly.pdbx_seq_one_letter_code
_entity_poly.pdbx_strand_id
1 'polypeptide(L)'
;MPEEWTRKRYLKLRKLNIDSPIYIPNEINTLNELSKALKTHSTFEIYKNCCKNRLDQMSFQGDEDDATKFLVNFRSLCFKSENY
;
A
#
# COMPACT_ATOMS: atom_id res chain seq x y z
N MET A 1 19.41 -15.09 15.82
CA MET A 1 18.72 -15.64 14.62
C MET A 1 19.34 -14.95 13.40
N PRO A 2 19.84 -15.67 12.37
CA PRO A 2 20.55 -15.00 11.27
C PRO A 2 19.58 -14.11 10.48
N GLU A 3 19.95 -12.85 10.25
CA GLU A 3 19.09 -11.81 9.65
C GLU A 3 18.48 -12.22 8.30
N GLU A 4 19.13 -13.11 7.58
CA GLU A 4 18.66 -13.62 6.30
C GLU A 4 17.40 -14.50 6.42
N TRP A 5 17.30 -15.31 7.46
CA TRP A 5 16.10 -16.12 7.73
C TRP A 5 14.89 -15.25 8.04
N THR A 6 15.10 -14.17 8.82
CA THR A 6 14.07 -13.18 9.13
C THR A 6 13.56 -12.50 7.86
N ARG A 7 14.48 -12.08 6.97
CA ARG A 7 14.12 -11.43 5.69
C ARG A 7 13.31 -12.36 4.78
N LYS A 8 13.73 -13.62 4.62
CA LYS A 8 12.99 -14.62 3.82
C LYS A 8 11.60 -14.90 4.39
N ARG A 9 11.48 -15.03 5.72
CA ARG A 9 10.18 -15.25 6.39
C ARG A 9 9.24 -14.06 6.20
N TYR A 10 9.75 -12.84 6.34
CA TYR A 10 8.99 -11.62 6.14
C TYR A 10 8.50 -11.47 4.69
N LEU A 11 9.35 -11.76 3.71
CA LEU A 11 8.96 -11.75 2.29
C LEU A 11 7.85 -12.77 2.00
N LYS A 12 7.96 -13.99 2.54
CA LYS A 12 6.93 -15.04 2.39
C LYS A 12 5.59 -14.59 2.96
N LEU A 13 5.58 -13.98 4.15
CA LEU A 13 4.36 -13.45 4.75
C LEU A 13 3.74 -12.33 3.90
N ARG A 14 4.56 -11.44 3.33
CA ARG A 14 4.08 -10.38 2.44
C ARG A 14 3.42 -10.95 1.18
N LYS A 15 4.01 -11.98 0.55
CA LYS A 15 3.43 -12.64 -0.62
C LYS A 15 2.06 -13.28 -0.32
N LEU A 16 1.91 -13.89 0.86
CA LEU A 16 0.64 -14.52 1.28
C LEU A 16 -0.49 -13.52 1.54
N ASN A 17 -0.15 -12.27 1.86
CA ASN A 17 -1.12 -11.20 2.13
C ASN A 17 -1.56 -10.45 0.88
N ILE A 18 -1.15 -10.89 -0.32
CA ILE A 18 -1.56 -10.27 -1.57
C ILE A 18 -2.80 -10.99 -2.05
N ASP A 19 -3.85 -10.23 -2.36
CA ASP A 19 -5.10 -10.80 -2.84
C ASP A 19 -4.88 -11.60 -4.13
N SER A 20 -5.60 -12.72 -4.22
CA SER A 20 -5.48 -13.72 -5.28
C SER A 20 -5.59 -13.24 -6.75
N PRO A 21 -6.24 -12.10 -7.11
CA PRO A 21 -6.28 -11.67 -8.52
C PRO A 21 -5.00 -10.97 -8.99
N ILE A 22 -4.05 -10.63 -8.10
CA ILE A 22 -2.77 -10.03 -8.50
C ILE A 22 -1.77 -11.15 -8.80
N TYR A 23 -1.56 -11.45 -10.08
CA TYR A 23 -0.54 -12.41 -10.48
C TYR A 23 0.85 -11.84 -10.21
N ILE A 24 1.62 -12.53 -9.36
CA ILE A 24 3.00 -12.19 -9.06
C ILE A 24 3.89 -13.34 -9.53
N PRO A 25 4.93 -13.07 -10.34
CA PRO A 25 5.88 -14.09 -10.75
C PRO A 25 6.46 -14.84 -9.54
N ASN A 26 6.57 -16.16 -9.65
CA ASN A 26 7.06 -17.00 -8.55
C ASN A 26 8.51 -16.65 -8.12
N GLU A 27 9.32 -16.11 -9.03
CA GLU A 27 10.76 -15.85 -8.86
C GLU A 27 11.11 -14.54 -8.14
N ILE A 28 10.24 -14.01 -7.27
CA ILE A 28 10.56 -12.82 -6.46
C ILE A 28 11.31 -13.22 -5.18
N ASN A 29 12.59 -12.88 -5.09
CA ASN A 29 13.46 -13.27 -3.97
C ASN A 29 13.75 -12.11 -3.01
N THR A 30 13.41 -10.87 -3.39
CA THR A 30 13.61 -9.69 -2.55
C THR A 30 12.35 -8.85 -2.39
N LEU A 31 12.30 -8.04 -1.32
CA LEU A 31 11.21 -7.07 -1.12
C LEU A 31 11.19 -5.99 -2.20
N ASN A 32 12.35 -5.64 -2.75
CA ASN A 32 12.45 -4.63 -3.80
C ASN A 32 11.83 -5.14 -5.12
N GLU A 33 12.14 -6.38 -5.50
CA GLU A 33 11.49 -7.05 -6.64
C GLU A 33 9.97 -7.17 -6.44
N LEU A 34 9.53 -7.53 -5.22
CA LEU A 34 8.10 -7.59 -4.89
C LEU A 34 7.44 -6.23 -5.07
N SER A 35 8.04 -5.17 -4.53
CA SER A 35 7.53 -3.82 -4.66
C SER A 35 7.46 -3.38 -6.13
N LYS A 36 8.47 -3.70 -6.93
CA LYS A 36 8.51 -3.34 -8.35
C LYS A 36 7.41 -4.08 -9.13
N ALA A 37 7.25 -5.38 -8.91
CA ALA A 37 6.22 -6.19 -9.56
C ALA A 37 4.80 -5.69 -9.22
N LEU A 38 4.57 -5.34 -7.95
CA LEU A 38 3.30 -4.76 -7.52
C LEU A 38 3.02 -3.40 -8.20
N LYS A 39 4.03 -2.52 -8.26
CA LYS A 39 3.90 -1.20 -8.92
C LYS A 39 3.67 -1.29 -10.44
N THR A 40 4.09 -2.38 -11.08
CA THR A 40 3.85 -2.60 -12.53
C THR A 40 2.47 -3.19 -12.84
N HIS A 41 1.76 -3.71 -11.85
CA HIS A 41 0.45 -4.33 -12.06
C HIS A 41 -0.65 -3.26 -12.25
N SER A 42 -1.64 -3.51 -13.09
CA SER A 42 -2.71 -2.53 -13.38
C SER A 42 -3.53 -2.12 -12.15
N THR A 43 -3.68 -3.04 -11.18
CA THR A 43 -4.38 -2.76 -9.90
C THR A 43 -3.72 -1.68 -9.08
N PHE A 44 -2.43 -1.43 -9.29
CA PHE A 44 -1.70 -0.43 -8.54
C PHE A 44 -2.08 1.00 -8.98
N GLU A 45 -2.22 1.26 -10.28
CA GLU A 45 -2.77 2.55 -10.75
C GLU A 45 -4.24 2.73 -10.34
N ILE A 46 -5.04 1.66 -10.36
CA ILE A 46 -6.40 1.68 -9.82
C ILE A 46 -6.39 2.10 -8.34
N TYR A 47 -5.52 1.50 -7.53
CA TYR A 47 -5.36 1.83 -6.11
C TYR A 47 -4.99 3.31 -5.89
N LYS A 48 -4.03 3.85 -6.67
CA LYS A 48 -3.66 5.27 -6.59
C LYS A 48 -4.82 6.19 -6.93
N ASN A 49 -5.55 5.89 -8.00
CA ASN A 49 -6.72 6.67 -8.41
C ASN A 49 -7.84 6.59 -7.37
N CYS A 50 -8.07 5.43 -6.75
CA CYS A 50 -8.99 5.31 -5.62
C CYS A 50 -8.56 6.19 -4.43
N CYS A 51 -7.25 6.26 -4.12
CA CYS A 51 -6.76 7.13 -3.06
C CYS A 51 -6.99 8.62 -3.37
N LYS A 52 -6.75 9.04 -4.63
CA LYS A 52 -7.04 10.41 -5.09
C LYS A 52 -8.52 10.74 -5.01
N ASN A 53 -9.38 9.86 -5.52
CA ASN A 53 -10.84 10.06 -5.43
C ASN A 53 -11.32 10.16 -3.98
N ARG A 54 -10.74 9.38 -3.06
CA ARG A 54 -11.05 9.52 -1.62
C ARG A 54 -10.59 10.85 -1.05
N LEU A 55 -9.41 11.36 -1.46
CA LEU A 55 -8.95 12.70 -1.08
C LEU A 55 -9.89 13.79 -1.57
N ASP A 56 -10.33 13.71 -2.83
CA ASP A 56 -11.25 14.69 -3.43
C ASP A 56 -12.61 14.72 -2.72
N GLN A 57 -13.02 13.58 -2.15
CA GLN A 57 -14.26 13.44 -1.38
C GLN A 57 -14.09 13.74 0.12
N MET A 58 -12.86 13.86 0.63
CA MET A 58 -12.64 14.15 2.05
C MET A 58 -13.05 15.59 2.36
N SER A 59 -13.93 15.72 3.36
CA SER A 59 -14.28 17.00 3.96
C SER A 59 -14.17 16.88 5.47
N PHE A 60 -13.77 17.96 6.13
CA PHE A 60 -13.67 18.03 7.59
C PHE A 60 -14.89 18.78 8.12
N GLN A 61 -15.69 18.15 8.99
CA GLN A 61 -16.95 18.74 9.45
C GLN A 61 -16.84 19.50 10.80
N GLY A 62 -15.64 19.67 11.36
CA GLY A 62 -15.38 20.59 12.48
C GLY A 62 -15.87 20.13 13.85
N ASP A 63 -17.16 19.81 13.97
CA ASP A 63 -17.86 19.61 15.23
C ASP A 63 -18.09 18.12 15.57
N GLU A 64 -18.17 17.24 14.56
CA GLU A 64 -18.31 15.78 14.74
C GLU A 64 -17.00 15.01 14.52
N ASP A 65 -16.04 15.62 13.83
CA ASP A 65 -14.82 14.97 13.39
C ASP A 65 -13.62 15.28 14.30
N ASP A 66 -12.91 14.24 14.71
CA ASP A 66 -11.61 14.37 15.36
C ASP A 66 -10.58 14.88 14.33
N ALA A 67 -10.20 16.15 14.47
CA ALA A 67 -9.22 16.82 13.62
C ALA A 67 -7.90 16.03 13.50
N THR A 68 -7.46 15.34 14.56
CA THR A 68 -6.25 14.53 14.54
C THR A 68 -6.42 13.33 13.63
N LYS A 69 -7.56 12.62 13.72
CA LYS A 69 -7.87 11.49 12.84
C LYS A 69 -8.00 11.93 11.39
N PHE A 70 -8.66 13.07 11.15
CA PHE A 70 -8.77 13.65 9.81
C PHE A 70 -7.39 13.90 9.21
N LEU A 71 -6.51 14.60 9.93
CA LEU A 71 -5.16 14.91 9.47
C LEU A 71 -4.29 13.66 9.23
N VAL A 72 -4.40 12.65 10.11
CA VAL A 72 -3.69 11.38 9.93
C VAL A 72 -4.17 10.65 8.67
N ASN A 73 -5.48 10.59 8.45
CA ASN A 73 -6.06 9.94 7.29
C ASN A 73 -5.71 10.68 5.99
N PHE A 74 -5.82 12.01 6.00
CA PHE A 74 -5.49 12.87 4.88
C PHE A 74 -4.02 12.66 4.46
N ARG A 75 -3.07 12.78 5.41
CA ARG A 75 -1.64 12.56 5.15
C ARG A 75 -1.36 11.15 4.64
N SER A 76 -2.03 10.14 5.20
CA SER A 76 -1.89 8.75 4.74
C SER A 76 -2.30 8.61 3.28
N LEU A 77 -3.41 9.22 2.88
CA LEU A 77 -3.90 9.16 1.50
C LEU A 77 -3.01 9.95 0.53
N CYS A 78 -2.53 11.15 0.90
CA CYS A 78 -1.55 11.88 0.08
C CYS A 78 -0.31 11.05 -0.21
N PHE A 79 0.26 10.43 0.84
CA PHE A 79 1.42 9.58 0.69
C PHE A 79 1.15 8.39 -0.25
N LYS A 80 -0.03 7.76 -0.11
CA LYS A 80 -0.46 6.63 -0.95
C LYS A 80 -0.73 7.02 -2.40
N SER A 81 -1.19 8.23 -2.68
CA SER A 81 -1.45 8.68 -4.07
C SER A 81 -0.19 9.11 -4.82
N GLU A 82 0.85 9.54 -4.11
CA GLU A 82 2.08 10.09 -4.70
C GLU A 82 3.25 9.08 -4.72
N ASN A 83 3.50 8.41 -3.60
CA ASN A 83 4.75 7.69 -3.35
C ASN A 83 4.60 6.17 -3.44
N TYR A 84 3.40 5.67 -3.17
CA TYR A 84 3.11 4.28 -3.46
C TYR A 84 2.99 4.10 -4.94
#